data_AF-A0A091QXW3-F1
#
_entry.id   AF-A0A091QXW3-F1
#
_cell.length_a   1.000
_cell.length_b   1.000
_cell.length_c   1.000
_cell.angle_alpha   90.00
_cell.angle_beta   90.00
_cell.angle_gamma   90.00
#
_symmetry.space_group_name_H-M   'P 1'
#
loop_
_entity.id
_entity.type
_entity.pdbx_description
1 polymer ?
#
loop_
_entity_poly.entity_id
_entity_poly.type
_entity_poly.pdbx_seq_one_letter_code
_entity_poly.pdbx_strand_id
1 'polypeptide(L)'
;SLPLRGVRVTSANIFCTDQYLKVERPPFLFEAVLFAPIDDANSTAKIGNGIIFFTLYKKEVAMWDSLTLAIADKEKLQYLRENAVLKAHERAKEETEAKKVTEKEHKKYALEATMRLEEAERRRIEDLKEKEQQKVTKELELWQKQQKDAEKQKRVQKERELHQKVEQLKETKKDKNNKTRIPNEGTSKARIKPTKGHGSCSMFSEEEQLPAPRSAATIKISFTPRVFPTALRESRIAEEEEWLCKQAEARRTSNADLSELEDLKEEEKNPDWLKDKGNKMFATGNYLAAVNAYNLAVRLNNKLPLLYLNRAACHLKLRNLHKAIEDSSKALELLTPPVPANENARVKAYVRRGTAFCQLELYVEGLQDYEAALKIDPKNKTIEKDAEKIRHLIQGTMQDS
;
A
#
# COMPACT_ATOMS: atom_id res chain seq x y z
N SER A 1 44.54 -18.03 -27.01
CA SER A 1 44.30 -18.43 -25.61
C SER A 1 45.32 -17.73 -24.72
N LEU A 2 44.93 -17.27 -23.54
CA LEU A 2 45.83 -16.57 -22.61
C LEU A 2 46.17 -17.46 -21.41
N PRO A 3 47.43 -17.89 -21.23
CA PRO A 3 47.81 -18.71 -20.08
C PRO A 3 47.91 -17.90 -18.79
N LEU A 4 47.24 -18.37 -17.75
CA LEU A 4 47.24 -17.89 -16.37
C LEU A 4 48.06 -18.87 -15.51
N ARG A 5 49.39 -18.68 -15.42
CA ARG A 5 50.24 -19.53 -14.55
C ARG A 5 49.91 -19.27 -13.07
N GLY A 6 49.49 -20.33 -12.36
CA GLY A 6 49.67 -20.45 -10.91
C GLY A 6 48.56 -19.96 -9.96
N VAL A 7 47.32 -19.69 -10.39
CA VAL A 7 46.28 -19.21 -9.44
C VAL A 7 44.83 -19.51 -9.86
N ARG A 8 43.95 -19.70 -8.86
CA ARG A 8 42.52 -20.07 -8.94
C ARG A 8 41.75 -19.27 -10.01
N VAL A 9 40.85 -19.96 -10.71
CA VAL A 9 40.18 -19.54 -11.96
C VAL A 9 39.18 -18.38 -11.77
N THR A 10 38.72 -18.13 -10.55
CA THR A 10 37.53 -17.31 -10.25
C THR A 10 37.74 -15.79 -10.17
N SER A 11 38.96 -15.25 -10.28
CA SER A 11 39.24 -13.83 -9.95
C SER A 11 39.75 -12.97 -11.13
N ALA A 12 39.49 -13.35 -12.38
CA ALA A 12 39.93 -12.56 -13.54
C ALA A 12 38.80 -11.64 -14.04
N ASN A 13 39.07 -10.34 -14.17
CA ASN A 13 38.15 -9.38 -14.75
C ASN A 13 38.36 -9.31 -16.27
N ILE A 14 37.33 -9.63 -17.04
CA ILE A 14 37.36 -9.59 -18.50
C ILE A 14 36.46 -8.44 -18.94
N PHE A 15 37.04 -7.49 -19.65
CA PHE A 15 36.33 -6.40 -20.31
C PHE A 15 36.52 -6.56 -21.82
N CYS A 16 35.41 -6.74 -22.53
CA CYS A 16 35.39 -6.93 -23.97
C CYS A 16 34.45 -5.90 -24.57
N THR A 17 34.88 -5.26 -25.65
CA THR A 17 34.05 -4.40 -26.50
C THR A 17 34.26 -4.77 -27.95
N ASP A 18 33.63 -4.03 -28.86
CA ASP A 18 33.76 -4.23 -30.30
C ASP A 18 35.21 -4.16 -30.81
N GLN A 19 36.04 -3.29 -30.25
CA GLN A 19 37.42 -3.07 -30.75
C GLN A 19 38.50 -3.25 -29.69
N TYR A 20 38.14 -3.51 -28.43
CA TYR A 20 39.09 -3.54 -27.33
C TYR A 20 38.83 -4.73 -26.40
N LEU A 21 39.90 -5.42 -26.04
CA LEU A 21 39.88 -6.53 -25.11
C LEU A 21 40.88 -6.24 -23.98
N LYS A 22 40.38 -6.24 -22.75
CA LYS A 22 41.18 -6.08 -21.54
C LYS A 22 40.91 -7.24 -20.59
N VAL A 23 41.97 -7.87 -20.13
CA VAL A 23 41.92 -8.87 -19.07
C VAL A 23 42.80 -8.39 -17.93
N GLU A 24 42.18 -8.15 -16.79
CA GLU A 24 42.86 -7.67 -15.59
C GLU A 24 42.87 -8.76 -14.53
N ARG A 25 44.08 -9.05 -14.04
CA ARG A 25 44.30 -9.96 -12.92
C ARG A 25 45.53 -9.50 -12.14
N PRO A 26 45.38 -8.70 -11.08
CA PRO A 26 46.51 -8.16 -10.33
C PRO A 26 47.55 -9.25 -9.98
N PRO A 27 48.85 -9.09 -10.30
CA PRO A 27 49.51 -7.90 -10.89
C PRO A 27 49.56 -7.85 -12.44
N PHE A 28 48.97 -8.83 -13.13
CA PHE A 28 49.00 -8.97 -14.58
C PHE A 28 47.87 -8.22 -15.28
N LEU A 29 48.19 -7.62 -16.42
CA LEU A 29 47.26 -6.92 -17.29
C LEU A 29 47.54 -7.32 -18.73
N PHE A 30 46.51 -7.74 -19.45
CA PHE A 30 46.56 -7.97 -20.88
C PHE A 30 45.60 -7.00 -21.56
N GLU A 31 46.11 -6.22 -22.51
CA GLU A 31 45.34 -5.29 -23.32
C GLU A 31 45.61 -5.58 -24.80
N ALA A 32 44.54 -5.64 -25.58
CA ALA A 32 44.59 -5.89 -27.01
C ALA A 32 43.54 -5.02 -27.71
N VAL A 33 43.99 -4.18 -28.64
CA VAL A 33 43.11 -3.52 -29.61
C VAL A 33 42.94 -4.46 -30.79
N LEU A 34 41.71 -4.85 -31.07
CA LEU A 34 41.38 -5.77 -32.16
C LEU A 34 41.56 -5.07 -33.51
N PHE A 35 41.98 -5.83 -34.53
CA PHE A 35 42.20 -5.30 -35.88
C PHE A 35 40.93 -4.68 -36.50
N ALA A 36 39.78 -5.30 -36.27
CA ALA A 36 38.48 -4.87 -36.78
C ALA A 36 37.38 -5.20 -35.77
N PRO A 37 36.18 -4.58 -35.87
CA PRO A 37 35.13 -4.76 -34.89
C PRO A 37 34.61 -6.20 -34.81
N ILE A 38 34.39 -6.67 -33.59
CA ILE A 38 33.77 -7.96 -33.28
C ILE A 38 32.32 -7.77 -32.84
N ASP A 39 31.55 -8.85 -32.97
CA ASP A 39 30.21 -8.95 -32.43
C ASP A 39 30.27 -9.41 -30.96
N ASP A 40 30.03 -8.47 -30.05
CA ASP A 40 30.12 -8.69 -28.61
C ASP A 40 29.03 -9.64 -28.08
N ALA A 41 27.84 -9.63 -28.70
CA ALA A 41 26.70 -10.41 -28.22
C ALA A 41 26.89 -11.93 -28.39
N ASN A 42 27.55 -12.34 -29.48
CA ASN A 42 27.80 -13.73 -29.81
C ASN A 42 29.18 -14.22 -29.36
N SER A 43 30.08 -13.28 -29.04
CA SER A 43 31.43 -13.62 -28.57
C SER A 43 31.41 -14.13 -27.14
N THR A 44 32.17 -15.19 -26.86
CA THR A 44 32.20 -15.80 -25.52
C THR A 44 33.62 -15.92 -25.00
N ALA A 45 33.78 -15.72 -23.69
CA ALA A 45 35.03 -15.94 -22.98
C ALA A 45 34.83 -17.06 -21.95
N LYS A 46 35.59 -18.16 -22.10
CA LYS A 46 35.56 -19.29 -21.17
C LYS A 46 36.88 -19.36 -20.43
N ILE A 47 36.81 -19.40 -19.10
CA ILE A 47 37.98 -19.52 -18.23
C ILE A 47 38.08 -20.98 -17.77
N GLY A 48 39.16 -21.68 -18.10
CA GLY A 48 39.34 -23.08 -17.74
C GLY A 48 40.82 -23.50 -17.70
N ASN A 49 41.19 -24.36 -16.75
CA ASN A 49 42.54 -24.93 -16.61
C ASN A 49 43.67 -23.89 -16.59
N GLY A 50 43.41 -22.72 -15.98
CA GLY A 50 44.39 -21.63 -15.97
C GLY A 50 44.64 -21.04 -17.36
N ILE A 51 43.66 -21.08 -18.27
CA ILE A 51 43.72 -20.46 -19.59
C ILE A 51 42.38 -19.74 -19.86
N ILE A 52 42.43 -18.54 -20.43
CA ILE A 52 41.24 -17.87 -20.96
C ILE A 52 41.14 -18.17 -22.45
N PHE A 53 40.04 -18.80 -22.84
CA PHE A 53 39.66 -19.07 -24.22
C PHE A 53 38.64 -18.04 -24.68
N PHE A 54 39.01 -17.26 -25.69
CA PHE A 54 38.12 -16.32 -26.36
C PHE A 54 37.64 -16.94 -27.66
N THR A 55 36.33 -16.97 -27.85
CA THR A 55 35.67 -17.27 -29.13
C THR A 55 35.05 -15.96 -29.60
N LEU A 56 35.77 -15.24 -30.46
CA LEU A 56 35.34 -13.93 -30.97
C LEU A 56 34.76 -14.08 -32.38
N TYR A 57 33.58 -13.51 -32.61
CA TYR A 57 32.94 -13.49 -33.92
C TYR A 57 33.20 -12.15 -34.61
N LYS A 58 33.70 -12.19 -35.84
CA LYS A 58 33.95 -10.97 -36.62
C LYS A 58 32.62 -10.35 -37.06
N LYS A 59 32.49 -9.03 -36.93
CA LYS A 59 31.31 -8.31 -37.43
C LYS A 59 31.32 -8.19 -38.95
N GLU A 60 32.52 -8.06 -39.53
CA GLU A 60 32.73 -8.00 -40.97
C GLU A 60 33.53 -9.23 -41.43
N VAL A 61 33.15 -9.79 -42.57
CA VAL A 61 33.82 -10.95 -43.16
C VAL A 61 35.10 -10.48 -43.85
N ALA A 62 36.16 -10.29 -43.06
CA ALA A 62 37.49 -9.90 -43.53
C ALA A 62 38.58 -10.87 -43.04
N MET A 63 39.58 -11.11 -43.87
CA MET A 63 40.81 -11.83 -43.48
C MET A 63 41.62 -10.96 -42.53
N TRP A 64 42.10 -11.54 -41.42
CA TRP A 64 42.90 -10.82 -40.43
C TRP A 64 44.29 -11.44 -40.41
N ASP A 65 45.30 -10.68 -40.85
CA ASP A 65 46.70 -11.14 -40.83
C ASP A 65 47.24 -11.21 -39.38
N SER A 66 46.67 -10.42 -38.48
CA SER A 66 46.95 -10.45 -37.04
C SER A 66 45.69 -10.12 -36.23
N LEU A 67 45.62 -10.60 -34.98
CA LEU A 67 44.49 -10.36 -34.08
C LEU A 67 44.46 -8.89 -33.59
N THR A 68 45.65 -8.31 -33.40
CA THR A 68 45.83 -6.99 -32.81
C THR A 68 46.27 -5.96 -33.83
N LEU A 69 45.72 -4.75 -33.76
CA LEU A 69 46.22 -3.63 -34.54
C LEU A 69 47.61 -3.22 -34.01
N ALA A 70 48.63 -3.24 -34.88
CA ALA A 70 49.98 -2.81 -34.51
C ALA A 70 50.02 -1.27 -34.41
N ILE A 71 49.74 -0.73 -33.22
CA ILE A 71 49.77 0.71 -32.95
C ILE A 71 51.08 1.04 -32.24
N ALA A 72 51.94 1.84 -32.87
CA ALA A 72 53.20 2.30 -32.28
C ALA A 72 53.04 3.51 -31.35
N ASP A 73 51.99 4.31 -31.54
CA ASP A 73 51.79 5.58 -30.84
C ASP A 73 50.96 5.39 -29.56
N LYS A 74 51.56 5.72 -28.41
CA LYS A 74 50.94 5.61 -27.08
C LYS A 74 49.64 6.43 -26.94
N GLU A 75 49.59 7.62 -27.54
CA GLU A 75 48.43 8.51 -27.48
C GLU A 75 47.22 7.95 -28.24
N LYS A 76 47.46 7.32 -29.39
CA LYS A 76 46.39 6.66 -30.18
C LYS A 76 45.81 5.47 -29.43
N LEU A 77 46.64 4.70 -28.74
CA LEU A 77 46.20 3.59 -27.91
C LEU A 77 45.33 4.07 -26.73
N GLN A 78 45.73 5.18 -26.08
CA GLN A 78 44.96 5.78 -25.00
C GLN A 78 43.58 6.27 -25.50
N TYR A 79 43.54 6.98 -26.62
CA TYR A 79 42.29 7.46 -27.21
C TYR A 79 41.33 6.30 -27.55
N LEU A 80 41.83 5.21 -28.12
CA LEU A 80 41.01 4.03 -28.43
C LEU A 80 40.47 3.35 -27.18
N ARG A 81 41.26 3.28 -26.10
CA ARG A 81 40.83 2.77 -24.80
C ARG A 81 39.71 3.62 -24.20
N GLU A 82 39.90 4.95 -24.17
CA GLU A 82 38.90 5.88 -23.61
C GLU A 82 37.59 5.78 -24.40
N ASN A 83 37.66 5.75 -25.73
CA ASN A 83 36.47 5.57 -26.58
C ASN A 83 35.78 4.23 -26.38
N ALA A 84 36.52 3.14 -26.21
CA ALA A 84 35.94 1.83 -25.94
C ALA A 84 35.19 1.80 -24.61
N VAL A 85 35.76 2.43 -23.57
CA VAL A 85 35.12 2.54 -22.25
C VAL A 85 33.88 3.44 -22.32
N LEU A 86 33.97 4.58 -23.00
CA LEU A 86 32.82 5.49 -23.17
C LEU A 86 31.66 4.80 -23.89
N LYS A 87 31.93 4.13 -25.02
CA LYS A 87 30.90 3.36 -25.74
C LYS A 87 30.28 2.26 -24.89
N ALA A 88 31.07 1.54 -24.10
CA ALA A 88 30.55 0.52 -23.20
C ALA A 88 29.63 1.12 -22.12
N HIS A 89 30.01 2.27 -21.57
CA HIS A 89 29.21 3.00 -20.60
C HIS A 89 27.89 3.52 -21.20
N GLU A 90 27.93 4.09 -22.40
CA GLU A 90 26.74 4.54 -23.13
C GLU A 90 25.77 3.38 -23.41
N ARG A 91 26.27 2.25 -23.93
CA ARG A 91 25.43 1.04 -24.14
C ARG A 91 24.82 0.52 -22.84
N ALA A 92 25.60 0.43 -21.76
CA ALA A 92 25.09 0.00 -20.47
C ALA A 92 23.99 0.93 -19.96
N LYS A 93 24.14 2.25 -20.15
CA LYS A 93 23.11 3.24 -19.82
C LYS A 93 21.84 3.03 -20.66
N GLU A 94 21.97 2.91 -21.98
CA GLU A 94 20.86 2.64 -22.89
C GLU A 94 20.11 1.35 -22.53
N GLU A 95 20.82 0.27 -22.18
CA GLU A 95 20.19 -0.98 -21.72
C GLU A 95 19.39 -0.79 -20.43
N THR A 96 19.90 -0.02 -19.46
CA THR A 96 19.17 0.27 -18.22
C THR A 96 17.93 1.12 -18.49
N GLU A 97 18.01 2.08 -19.40
CA GLU A 97 16.88 2.92 -19.81
C GLU A 97 15.83 2.08 -20.56
N ALA A 98 16.26 1.22 -21.49
CA ALA A 98 15.38 0.30 -22.21
C ALA A 98 14.65 -0.65 -21.25
N LYS A 99 15.34 -1.24 -20.27
CA LYS A 99 14.70 -2.06 -19.22
C LYS A 99 13.63 -1.27 -18.46
N LYS A 100 13.94 -0.04 -18.03
CA LYS A 100 12.97 0.84 -17.36
C LYS A 100 11.76 1.15 -18.24
N VAL A 101 11.95 1.32 -19.56
CA VAL A 101 10.84 1.54 -20.50
C VAL A 101 9.97 0.28 -20.59
N THR A 102 10.55 -0.89 -20.79
CA THR A 102 9.78 -2.16 -20.85
C THR A 102 9.02 -2.41 -19.55
N GLU A 103 9.63 -2.16 -18.38
CA GLU A 103 8.95 -2.28 -17.09
C GLU A 103 7.75 -1.32 -16.96
N LYS A 104 7.89 -0.07 -17.42
CA LYS A 104 6.80 0.90 -17.44
C LYS A 104 5.67 0.44 -18.36
N GLU A 105 6.01 -0.09 -19.53
CA GLU A 105 5.03 -0.64 -20.48
C GLU A 105 4.28 -1.84 -19.89
N HIS A 106 4.99 -2.77 -19.26
CA HIS A 106 4.38 -3.91 -18.57
C HIS A 106 3.45 -3.47 -17.44
N LYS A 107 3.85 -2.48 -16.63
CA LYS A 107 2.99 -1.91 -15.58
C LYS A 107 1.74 -1.24 -16.15
N LYS A 108 1.88 -0.47 -17.24
CA LYS A 108 0.76 0.18 -17.91
C LYS A 108 -0.22 -0.84 -18.48
N TYR A 109 0.29 -1.87 -19.15
CA TYR A 109 -0.52 -2.96 -19.69
C TYR A 109 -1.30 -3.70 -18.60
N ALA A 110 -0.64 -4.02 -17.48
CA ALA A 110 -1.30 -4.64 -16.34
C ALA A 110 -2.42 -3.77 -15.76
N LEU A 111 -2.19 -2.47 -15.59
CA LEU A 111 -3.20 -1.53 -15.11
C LEU A 111 -4.40 -1.45 -16.07
N GLU A 112 -4.15 -1.32 -17.36
CA GLU A 112 -5.20 -1.27 -18.38
C GLU A 112 -6.05 -2.54 -18.40
N ALA A 113 -5.41 -3.70 -18.25
CA ALA A 113 -6.11 -4.98 -18.11
C ALA A 113 -7.01 -5.02 -16.86
N THR A 114 -6.53 -4.52 -15.71
CA THR A 114 -7.34 -4.46 -14.48
C THR A 114 -8.53 -3.52 -14.62
N MET A 115 -8.33 -2.31 -15.19
CA MET A 115 -9.42 -1.36 -15.44
C MET A 115 -10.48 -1.96 -16.35
N ARG A 116 -10.06 -2.68 -17.39
CA ARG A 116 -10.99 -3.34 -18.32
C ARG A 116 -11.85 -4.41 -17.65
N LEU A 117 -11.28 -5.17 -16.71
CA LEU A 117 -12.03 -6.14 -15.91
C LEU A 117 -13.02 -5.45 -14.97
N GLU A 118 -12.57 -4.42 -14.24
CA GLU A 118 -13.44 -3.64 -13.35
C GLU A 118 -14.58 -2.94 -14.10
N GLU A 119 -14.33 -2.38 -15.28
CA GLU A 119 -15.37 -1.77 -16.13
C GLU A 119 -16.39 -2.80 -16.59
N ALA A 120 -15.95 -4.00 -16.97
CA ALA A 120 -16.86 -5.08 -17.35
C ALA A 120 -17.72 -5.53 -16.16
N GLU A 121 -17.15 -5.61 -14.95
CA GLU A 121 -17.90 -5.90 -13.73
C GLU A 121 -18.92 -4.81 -13.39
N ARG A 122 -18.53 -3.53 -13.49
CA ARG A 122 -19.45 -2.40 -13.26
C ARG A 122 -20.63 -2.43 -14.22
N ARG A 123 -20.37 -2.60 -15.52
CA ARG A 123 -21.45 -2.75 -16.53
C ARG A 123 -22.37 -3.92 -16.21
N ARG A 124 -21.81 -5.06 -15.80
CA ARG A 124 -22.62 -6.22 -15.39
C ARG A 124 -23.53 -5.91 -14.19
N ILE A 125 -23.03 -5.16 -13.20
CA ILE A 125 -23.83 -4.75 -12.03
C ILE A 125 -24.92 -3.76 -12.44
N GLU A 126 -24.60 -2.80 -13.32
CA GLU A 126 -25.58 -1.84 -13.85
C GLU A 126 -26.70 -2.55 -14.62
N ASP A 127 -26.37 -3.50 -15.50
CA ASP A 127 -27.36 -4.31 -16.23
C ASP A 127 -28.26 -5.11 -15.28
N LEU A 128 -27.70 -5.67 -14.20
CA LEU A 128 -28.47 -6.38 -13.18
C LEU A 128 -29.42 -5.43 -12.43
N LYS A 129 -28.92 -4.25 -12.05
CA LYS A 129 -29.72 -3.23 -11.37
C LYS A 129 -30.87 -2.74 -12.26
N GLU A 130 -30.61 -2.51 -13.54
CA GLU A 130 -31.63 -2.09 -14.49
C GLU A 130 -32.70 -3.19 -14.65
N LYS A 131 -32.30 -4.45 -14.78
CA LYS A 131 -33.25 -5.59 -14.85
C LYS A 131 -34.14 -5.68 -13.61
N GLU A 132 -33.57 -5.54 -12.42
CA GLU A 132 -34.35 -5.55 -11.18
C GLU A 132 -35.27 -4.33 -11.09
N GLN A 133 -34.80 -3.14 -11.48
CA GLN A 133 -35.66 -1.95 -11.57
C GLN A 133 -36.82 -2.16 -12.52
N GLN A 134 -36.58 -2.73 -13.71
CA GLN A 134 -37.62 -3.05 -14.69
C GLN A 134 -38.62 -4.11 -14.19
N LYS A 135 -38.19 -5.07 -13.37
CA LYS A 135 -39.12 -6.04 -12.75
C LYS A 135 -40.00 -5.34 -11.71
N VAL A 136 -39.40 -4.57 -10.82
CA VAL A 136 -40.12 -3.83 -9.77
C VAL A 136 -41.12 -2.85 -10.36
N THR A 137 -40.77 -2.13 -11.44
CA THR A 137 -41.70 -1.23 -12.11
C THR A 137 -42.89 -1.98 -12.71
N LYS A 138 -42.66 -3.12 -13.38
CA LYS A 138 -43.73 -3.98 -13.91
C LYS A 138 -44.63 -4.52 -12.80
N GLU A 139 -44.05 -4.96 -11.68
CA GLU A 139 -44.82 -5.43 -10.51
C GLU A 139 -45.67 -4.31 -9.90
N LEU A 140 -45.11 -3.10 -9.77
CA LEU A 140 -45.83 -1.92 -9.29
C LEU A 140 -47.00 -1.57 -10.20
N GLU A 141 -46.79 -1.58 -11.53
CA GLU A 141 -47.84 -1.33 -12.52
C GLU A 141 -48.96 -2.39 -12.44
N LEU A 142 -48.60 -3.67 -12.30
CA LEU A 142 -49.54 -4.77 -12.11
C LEU A 142 -50.35 -4.60 -10.83
N TRP A 143 -49.69 -4.26 -9.71
CA TRP A 143 -50.36 -3.99 -8.44
C TRP A 143 -51.32 -2.80 -8.53
N GLN A 144 -50.91 -1.69 -9.16
CA GLN A 144 -51.79 -0.54 -9.38
C GLN A 144 -53.01 -0.90 -10.21
N LYS A 145 -52.85 -1.74 -11.24
CA LYS A 145 -53.96 -2.23 -12.04
C LYS A 145 -54.92 -3.09 -11.22
N GLN A 146 -54.39 -4.02 -10.42
CA GLN A 146 -55.20 -4.83 -9.49
C GLN A 146 -55.98 -3.97 -8.49
N GLN A 147 -55.37 -2.90 -7.96
CA GLN A 147 -56.07 -1.95 -7.07
C GLN A 147 -57.24 -1.27 -7.78
N LYS A 148 -57.01 -0.75 -8.99
CA LYS A 148 -58.08 -0.13 -9.80
C LYS A 148 -59.20 -1.12 -10.13
N ASP A 149 -58.86 -2.36 -10.47
CA ASP A 149 -59.84 -3.39 -10.81
C ASP A 149 -60.61 -3.86 -9.56
N ALA A 150 -59.95 -4.00 -8.40
CA ALA A 150 -60.61 -4.28 -7.12
C ALA A 150 -61.55 -3.15 -6.68
N GLU A 151 -61.16 -1.89 -6.89
CA GLU A 151 -62.02 -0.74 -6.62
C GLU A 151 -63.25 -0.73 -7.55
N LYS A 152 -63.07 -0.99 -8.85
CA LYS A 152 -64.18 -1.15 -9.80
C LYS A 152 -65.12 -2.28 -9.38
N GLN A 153 -64.58 -3.45 -9.00
CA GLN A 153 -65.39 -4.57 -8.51
C GLN A 153 -66.18 -4.20 -7.25
N LYS A 154 -65.57 -3.48 -6.29
CA LYS A 154 -66.27 -2.95 -5.11
C LYS A 154 -67.39 -1.97 -5.49
N ARG A 155 -67.19 -1.11 -6.50
CA ARG A 155 -68.24 -0.20 -7.00
C ARG A 155 -69.41 -0.98 -7.62
N VAL A 156 -69.12 -1.94 -8.50
CA VAL A 156 -70.14 -2.81 -9.11
C VAL A 156 -70.89 -3.62 -8.06
N GLN A 157 -70.19 -4.13 -7.05
CA GLN A 157 -70.81 -4.87 -5.94
C GLN A 157 -71.74 -3.97 -5.11
N LYS A 158 -71.33 -2.74 -4.79
CA LYS A 158 -72.19 -1.75 -4.11
C LYS A 158 -73.43 -1.41 -4.94
N GLU A 159 -73.29 -1.24 -6.26
CA GLU A 159 -74.45 -0.99 -7.15
C GLU A 159 -75.41 -2.18 -7.17
N ARG A 160 -74.90 -3.42 -7.23
CA ARG A 160 -75.71 -4.64 -7.15
C ARG A 160 -76.44 -4.76 -5.81
N GLU A 161 -75.77 -4.48 -4.70
CA GLU A 161 -76.38 -4.45 -3.37
C GLU A 161 -77.45 -3.37 -3.24
N LEU A 162 -77.23 -2.20 -3.83
CA LEU A 162 -78.21 -1.12 -3.88
C LEU A 162 -79.45 -1.54 -4.69
N HIS A 163 -79.25 -2.17 -5.85
CA HIS A 163 -80.31 -2.73 -6.69
C HIS A 163 -81.11 -3.82 -5.96
N GLN A 164 -80.44 -4.74 -5.26
CA GLN A 164 -81.10 -5.75 -4.44
C GLN A 164 -81.93 -5.14 -3.31
N LYS A 165 -81.42 -4.11 -2.62
CA LYS A 165 -82.19 -3.37 -1.60
C LYS A 165 -83.40 -2.66 -2.18
N VAL A 166 -83.29 -2.08 -3.37
CA VAL A 166 -84.41 -1.44 -4.07
C VAL A 166 -85.47 -2.45 -4.49
N GLU A 167 -85.07 -3.62 -4.99
CA GLU A 167 -86.01 -4.70 -5.32
C GLU A 167 -86.69 -5.26 -4.07
N GLN A 168 -85.96 -5.49 -2.96
CA GLN A 168 -86.56 -5.87 -1.67
C GLN A 168 -87.54 -4.78 -1.15
N LEU A 169 -87.27 -3.50 -1.38
CA LEU A 169 -88.19 -2.40 -1.05
C LEU A 169 -89.43 -2.35 -1.97
N LYS A 170 -89.34 -2.87 -3.20
CA LYS A 170 -90.49 -3.02 -4.11
C LYS A 170 -91.32 -4.24 -3.73
N GLU A 171 -90.69 -5.36 -3.37
CA GLU A 171 -91.37 -6.57 -2.86
C GLU A 171 -92.09 -6.28 -1.54
N THR A 172 -91.45 -5.61 -0.58
CA THR A 172 -92.11 -5.18 0.68
C THR A 172 -93.23 -4.15 0.49
N LYS A 173 -93.25 -3.42 -0.64
CA LYS A 173 -94.39 -2.57 -1.04
C LYS A 173 -95.50 -3.34 -1.78
N LYS A 174 -95.18 -4.48 -2.40
CA LYS A 174 -96.14 -5.39 -3.05
C LYS A 174 -96.80 -6.34 -2.04
N ASP A 175 -96.10 -6.70 -0.97
CA ASP A 175 -96.58 -7.58 0.10
C ASP A 175 -97.16 -6.80 1.29
N LYS A 176 -98.09 -5.88 1.01
CA LYS A 176 -99.17 -5.50 1.96
C LYS A 176 -100.48 -6.14 1.51
N ASN A 177 -100.48 -7.44 1.30
CA ASN A 177 -101.70 -8.25 1.28
C ASN A 177 -101.39 -9.69 1.66
N ASN A 178 -102.14 -10.19 2.64
CA ASN A 178 -102.31 -11.60 3.05
C ASN A 178 -101.32 -12.24 4.04
N LYS A 179 -101.54 -11.90 5.32
CA LYS A 179 -101.82 -12.79 6.48
C LYS A 179 -101.15 -14.18 6.62
N THR A 180 -100.31 -14.26 7.67
CA THR A 180 -100.26 -15.23 8.80
C THR A 180 -100.25 -16.75 8.57
N ARG A 181 -99.21 -17.42 9.11
CA ARG A 181 -99.33 -18.37 10.26
C ARG A 181 -97.97 -18.80 10.86
N ILE A 182 -97.94 -18.86 12.19
CA ILE A 182 -96.95 -19.41 13.16
C ILE A 182 -97.31 -20.90 13.40
N PRO A 183 -96.43 -21.89 13.77
CA PRO A 183 -95.53 -21.95 14.96
C PRO A 183 -94.12 -22.57 14.75
N ASN A 184 -93.09 -22.23 15.55
CA ASN A 184 -92.71 -22.77 16.89
C ASN A 184 -92.59 -24.32 16.87
N GLU A 185 -91.53 -25.02 17.31
CA GLU A 185 -90.46 -24.81 18.30
C GLU A 185 -89.28 -25.76 17.97
N GLY A 186 -88.17 -25.69 18.72
CA GLY A 186 -87.35 -26.89 18.95
C GLY A 186 -85.84 -26.72 18.84
N THR A 187 -85.26 -26.11 19.86
CA THR A 187 -83.84 -26.09 20.24
C THR A 187 -83.15 -27.46 20.22
N SER A 188 -81.86 -27.52 19.85
CA SER A 188 -80.84 -28.16 20.70
C SER A 188 -79.39 -27.90 20.23
N LYS A 189 -78.54 -27.77 21.24
CA LYS A 189 -77.08 -27.57 21.19
C LYS A 189 -76.37 -28.79 20.57
N ALA A 190 -75.24 -28.51 19.92
CA ALA A 190 -73.88 -28.96 20.30
C ALA A 190 -73.02 -29.46 19.12
N ARG A 191 -71.87 -28.80 18.98
CA ARG A 191 -70.50 -29.37 18.88
C ARG A 191 -70.11 -30.26 17.68
N ILE A 192 -68.86 -30.03 17.27
CA ILE A 192 -67.86 -30.89 16.58
C ILE A 192 -67.63 -30.59 15.08
N LYS A 193 -66.47 -29.93 14.80
CA LYS A 193 -65.39 -30.13 13.77
C LYS A 193 -65.73 -30.69 12.36
N PRO A 194 -64.76 -30.81 11.41
CA PRO A 194 -63.53 -30.04 11.06
C PRO A 194 -63.64 -29.55 9.58
N THR A 195 -62.71 -28.87 8.91
CA THR A 195 -61.40 -29.34 8.43
C THR A 195 -60.58 -28.18 7.84
N LYS A 196 -59.27 -28.29 8.03
CA LYS A 196 -58.22 -27.43 7.46
C LYS A 196 -58.22 -27.51 5.94
N GLY A 197 -58.20 -26.37 5.28
CA GLY A 197 -57.86 -26.22 3.87
C GLY A 197 -56.86 -25.08 3.71
N HIS A 198 -55.57 -25.37 3.83
CA HIS A 198 -54.51 -24.52 3.30
C HIS A 198 -53.97 -25.19 2.05
N GLY A 199 -54.40 -24.66 0.91
CA GLY A 199 -53.75 -24.92 -0.36
C GLY A 199 -52.67 -23.88 -0.58
N SER A 200 -51.47 -24.33 -0.85
CA SER A 200 -50.58 -23.66 -1.81
C SER A 200 -49.81 -24.73 -2.55
N CYS A 201 -50.37 -25.13 -3.70
CA CYS A 201 -49.67 -25.89 -4.72
C CYS A 201 -48.74 -24.91 -5.44
N SER A 202 -47.44 -24.97 -5.14
CA SER A 202 -46.40 -24.34 -5.95
C SER A 202 -45.97 -25.36 -6.99
N MET A 203 -46.28 -25.05 -8.24
CA MET A 203 -45.83 -25.76 -9.43
C MET A 203 -44.52 -25.10 -9.86
N PHE A 204 -43.48 -25.92 -10.09
CA PHE A 204 -42.08 -25.60 -10.48
C PHE A 204 -41.07 -25.33 -9.34
N SER A 205 -40.42 -26.40 -8.89
CA SER A 205 -39.05 -26.36 -8.35
C SER A 205 -38.25 -27.52 -8.96
N GLU A 206 -37.51 -27.23 -10.02
CA GLU A 206 -36.39 -28.09 -10.43
C GLU A 206 -35.18 -27.67 -9.59
N GLU A 207 -34.94 -28.40 -8.50
CA GLU A 207 -33.67 -28.34 -7.78
C GLU A 207 -32.67 -29.23 -8.52
N GLU A 208 -31.77 -28.62 -9.31
CA GLU A 208 -30.54 -29.26 -9.76
C GLU A 208 -29.66 -29.55 -8.53
N GLN A 209 -29.65 -30.80 -8.07
CA GLN A 209 -28.67 -31.28 -7.10
C GLN A 209 -27.30 -31.38 -7.78
N LEU A 210 -26.46 -30.35 -7.62
CA LEU A 210 -25.03 -30.46 -7.94
C LEU A 210 -24.39 -31.55 -7.05
N PRO A 211 -23.49 -32.39 -7.59
CA PRO A 211 -22.80 -33.39 -6.79
C PRO A 211 -21.96 -32.72 -5.71
N ALA A 212 -21.98 -33.29 -4.50
CA ALA A 212 -21.26 -32.75 -3.35
C ALA A 212 -19.76 -32.59 -3.65
N PRO A 213 -19.13 -31.47 -3.25
CA PRO A 213 -17.69 -31.30 -3.41
C PRO A 213 -16.93 -32.37 -2.61
N ARG A 214 -15.88 -32.91 -3.22
CA ARG A 214 -15.00 -33.93 -2.63
C ARG A 214 -14.46 -33.42 -1.28
N SER A 215 -14.33 -34.30 -0.29
CA SER A 215 -13.77 -33.92 1.01
C SER A 215 -12.32 -33.44 0.87
N ALA A 216 -12.01 -32.27 1.45
CA ALA A 216 -10.66 -31.75 1.52
C ALA A 216 -9.90 -32.47 2.64
N ALA A 217 -8.88 -33.25 2.28
CA ALA A 217 -7.93 -33.81 3.25
C ALA A 217 -6.71 -32.89 3.35
N THR A 218 -6.36 -32.49 4.57
CA THR A 218 -5.13 -31.74 4.84
C THR A 218 -3.99 -32.74 5.00
N ILE A 219 -3.09 -32.81 4.02
CA ILE A 219 -1.84 -33.57 4.15
C ILE A 219 -0.90 -32.74 5.02
N LYS A 220 -0.65 -33.20 6.25
CA LYS A 220 0.45 -32.68 7.07
C LYS A 220 1.76 -33.20 6.51
N ILE A 221 2.43 -32.39 5.70
CA ILE A 221 3.81 -32.65 5.31
C ILE A 221 4.69 -32.22 6.48
N SER A 222 5.15 -33.17 7.28
CA SER A 222 6.20 -32.93 8.26
C SER A 222 7.56 -33.09 7.57
N PHE A 223 8.26 -32.00 7.33
CA PHE A 223 9.67 -32.07 6.97
C PHE A 223 10.46 -32.55 8.18
N THR A 224 11.24 -33.61 8.01
CA THR A 224 12.23 -34.01 9.01
C THR A 224 13.22 -32.86 9.18
N PRO A 225 13.32 -32.24 10.38
CA PRO A 225 14.31 -31.21 10.61
C PRO A 225 15.70 -31.84 10.47
N ARG A 226 16.60 -31.14 9.78
CA ARG A 226 17.99 -31.57 9.63
C ARG A 226 18.69 -31.37 10.97
N VAL A 227 18.61 -32.37 11.85
CA VAL A 227 19.29 -32.34 13.14
C VAL A 227 20.74 -32.75 12.93
N PHE A 228 21.66 -31.79 13.01
CA PHE A 228 23.05 -32.09 13.31
C PHE A 228 23.16 -32.32 14.82
N PRO A 229 23.54 -33.51 15.29
CA PRO A 229 23.67 -33.76 16.71
C PRO A 229 24.91 -33.00 17.20
N THR A 230 24.70 -31.80 17.71
CA THR A 230 25.72 -31.04 18.44
C THR A 230 25.30 -31.03 19.90
N ALA A 231 26.22 -31.39 20.79
CA ALA A 231 25.95 -31.55 22.21
C ALA A 231 25.34 -30.28 22.83
N LEU A 232 24.28 -30.45 23.61
CA LEU A 232 23.58 -29.41 24.36
C LEU A 232 24.55 -28.63 25.26
N ARG A 233 24.99 -27.47 24.79
CA ARG A 233 25.51 -26.37 25.60
C ARG A 233 24.78 -25.12 25.14
N GLU A 234 23.76 -24.75 25.93
CA GLU A 234 22.96 -23.51 25.88
C GLU A 234 22.68 -22.99 24.46
N SER A 235 21.59 -23.47 23.86
CA SER A 235 21.12 -23.05 22.54
C SER A 235 20.71 -21.57 22.55
N ARG A 236 21.66 -20.68 22.23
CA ARG A 236 21.41 -19.27 21.84
C ARG A 236 20.90 -19.13 20.41
N ILE A 237 20.53 -20.23 19.77
CA ILE A 237 20.08 -20.27 18.37
C ILE A 237 18.90 -19.32 18.14
N ALA A 238 17.92 -19.28 19.06
CA ALA A 238 16.80 -18.35 18.95
C ALA A 238 17.25 -16.87 19.02
N GLU A 239 18.21 -16.55 19.90
CA GLU A 239 18.76 -15.19 20.03
C GLU A 239 19.59 -14.80 18.80
N GLU A 240 20.35 -15.73 18.23
CA GLU A 240 21.14 -15.54 17.01
C GLU A 240 20.24 -15.39 15.78
N GLU A 241 19.19 -16.20 15.66
CA GLU A 241 18.18 -16.10 14.59
C GLU A 241 17.39 -14.80 14.69
N GLU A 242 17.01 -14.38 15.90
CA GLU A 242 16.39 -13.08 16.14
C GLU A 242 17.33 -11.92 15.79
N TRP A 243 18.62 -12.04 16.13
CA TRP A 243 19.63 -11.04 15.79
C TRP A 243 19.84 -10.94 14.27
N LEU A 244 19.91 -12.07 13.57
CA LEU A 244 20.00 -12.13 12.11
C LEU A 244 18.73 -11.58 11.44
N CYS A 245 17.54 -11.89 11.97
CA CYS A 245 16.28 -11.35 11.49
C CYS A 245 16.22 -9.82 11.68
N LYS A 246 16.58 -9.31 12.86
CA LYS A 246 16.67 -7.86 13.14
C LYS A 246 17.66 -7.17 12.20
N GLN A 247 18.79 -7.80 11.91
CA GLN A 247 19.80 -7.26 11.00
C GLN A 247 19.33 -7.28 9.54
N ALA A 248 18.66 -8.35 9.11
CA ALA A 248 18.07 -8.44 7.78
C ALA A 248 16.93 -7.43 7.59
N GLU A 249 16.09 -7.24 8.61
CA GLU A 249 15.04 -6.23 8.63
C GLU A 249 15.63 -4.81 8.56
N ALA A 250 16.66 -4.50 9.36
CA ALA A 250 17.37 -3.22 9.28
C ALA A 250 18.00 -2.97 7.89
N ARG A 251 18.53 -4.01 7.23
CA ARG A 251 19.03 -3.91 5.85
C ARG A 251 17.89 -3.70 4.86
N ARG A 252 16.74 -4.35 5.05
CA ARG A 252 15.55 -4.17 4.20
C ARG A 252 14.96 -2.78 4.37
N THR A 253 14.85 -2.24 5.58
CA THR A 253 14.34 -0.88 5.80
C THR A 253 15.29 0.15 5.20
N SER A 254 16.61 -0.02 5.38
CA SER A 254 17.62 0.84 4.75
C SER A 254 17.58 0.75 3.21
N ASN A 255 17.41 -0.44 2.64
CA ASN A 255 17.37 -0.63 1.18
C ASN A 255 16.03 -0.23 0.55
N ALA A 256 14.91 -0.41 1.25
CA ALA A 256 13.58 0.04 0.81
C ALA A 256 13.50 1.57 0.80
N ASP A 257 14.07 2.23 1.81
CA ASP A 257 14.17 3.69 1.84
C ASP A 257 15.11 4.22 0.75
N LEU A 258 16.18 3.47 0.38
CA LEU A 258 17.07 3.82 -0.74
C LEU A 258 16.34 3.83 -2.10
N SER A 259 15.40 2.91 -2.33
CA SER A 259 14.65 2.84 -3.59
C SER A 259 13.70 4.02 -3.78
N GLU A 260 13.09 4.57 -2.71
CA GLU A 260 12.28 5.81 -2.79
C GLU A 260 13.15 7.07 -2.91
N LEU A 261 14.42 7.01 -2.50
CA LEU A 261 15.38 8.11 -2.59
C LEU A 261 16.08 8.18 -3.96
N GLU A 262 16.01 7.12 -4.78
CA GLU A 262 16.68 7.04 -6.08
C GLU A 262 16.00 7.94 -7.14
N ASP A 263 14.71 8.24 -6.97
CA ASP A 263 13.92 9.14 -7.84
C ASP A 263 14.09 10.64 -7.51
N LEU A 264 14.79 10.98 -6.41
CA LEU A 264 15.03 12.37 -6.01
C LEU A 264 16.17 12.99 -6.85
N LYS A 265 15.96 14.22 -7.32
CA LYS A 265 17.02 14.98 -8.02
C LYS A 265 18.22 15.20 -7.09
N GLU A 266 19.41 15.42 -7.64
CA GLU A 266 20.64 15.62 -6.84
C GLU A 266 20.51 16.73 -5.79
N GLU A 267 19.78 17.81 -6.11
CA GLU A 267 19.48 18.90 -5.17
C GLU A 267 18.59 18.44 -4.00
N GLU A 268 17.67 17.52 -4.25
CA GLU A 268 16.73 17.00 -3.24
C GLU A 268 17.38 15.93 -2.34
N LYS A 269 18.59 15.46 -2.67
CA LYS A 269 19.41 14.61 -1.80
C LYS A 269 20.08 15.39 -0.67
N ASN A 270 20.02 16.73 -0.68
CA ASN A 270 20.53 17.54 0.41
C ASN A 270 19.48 17.65 1.55
N PRO A 271 19.78 17.21 2.78
CA PRO A 271 18.85 17.29 3.91
C PRO A 271 18.46 18.74 4.26
N ASP A 272 19.34 19.72 4.03
CA ASP A 272 19.02 21.13 4.28
C ASP A 272 18.00 21.68 3.29
N TRP A 273 18.07 21.26 2.03
CA TRP A 273 17.08 21.67 1.03
C TRP A 273 15.69 21.12 1.37
N LEU A 274 15.60 19.84 1.77
CA LEU A 274 14.33 19.24 2.18
C LEU A 274 13.77 19.85 3.47
N LYS A 275 14.65 20.21 4.42
CA LYS A 275 14.28 20.98 5.61
C LYS A 275 13.64 22.32 5.21
N ASP A 276 14.25 23.06 4.30
CA ASP A 276 13.74 24.36 3.87
C ASP A 276 12.45 24.24 3.04
N LYS A 277 12.32 23.19 2.24
CA LYS A 277 11.06 22.82 1.57
C LYS A 277 9.97 22.53 2.60
N GLY A 278 10.26 21.73 3.63
CA GLY A 278 9.34 21.46 4.74
C GLY A 278 8.93 22.73 5.48
N ASN A 279 9.87 23.66 5.72
CA ASN A 279 9.59 24.95 6.35
C ASN A 279 8.63 25.80 5.50
N LYS A 280 8.84 25.85 4.18
CA LYS A 280 7.94 26.55 3.25
C LYS A 280 6.53 25.94 3.28
N MET A 281 6.41 24.62 3.24
CA MET A 281 5.11 23.94 3.30
C MET A 281 4.41 24.11 4.65
N PHE A 282 5.17 24.19 5.74
CA PHE A 282 4.64 24.50 7.05
C PHE A 282 4.10 25.94 7.10
N ALA A 283 4.82 26.90 6.53
CA ALA A 283 4.39 28.30 6.44
C ALA A 283 3.13 28.47 5.58
N THR A 284 2.95 27.66 4.53
CA THR A 284 1.71 27.65 3.72
C THR A 284 0.54 26.92 4.39
N GLY A 285 0.76 26.33 5.58
CA GLY A 285 -0.27 25.60 6.33
C GLY A 285 -0.49 24.16 5.86
N ASN A 286 0.27 23.67 4.88
CA ASN A 286 0.19 22.29 4.42
C ASN A 286 1.08 21.37 5.26
N TYR A 287 0.57 21.00 6.44
CA TYR A 287 1.33 20.21 7.42
C TYR A 287 1.60 18.77 6.97
N LEU A 288 0.72 18.13 6.19
CA LEU A 288 0.93 16.76 5.68
C LEU A 288 2.10 16.72 4.71
N ALA A 289 2.15 17.65 3.75
CA ALA A 289 3.26 17.73 2.81
C ALA A 289 4.58 18.09 3.53
N ALA A 290 4.52 18.94 4.56
CA ALA A 290 5.68 19.25 5.39
C ALA A 290 6.22 18.01 6.12
N VAL A 291 5.35 17.19 6.71
CA VAL A 291 5.74 15.91 7.34
C VAL A 291 6.45 15.00 6.34
N ASN A 292 5.92 14.87 5.12
CA ASN A 292 6.55 14.03 4.09
C ASN A 292 7.94 14.54 3.71
N ALA A 293 8.12 15.86 3.54
CA ALA A 293 9.42 16.46 3.27
C ALA A 293 10.42 16.21 4.42
N TYR A 294 9.99 16.35 5.67
CA TYR A 294 10.83 16.04 6.83
C TYR A 294 11.13 14.56 6.97
N ASN A 295 10.20 13.67 6.63
CA ASN A 295 10.45 12.22 6.63
C ASN A 295 11.59 11.86 5.66
N LEU A 296 11.55 12.41 4.44
CA LEU A 296 12.63 12.23 3.47
C LEU A 296 13.96 12.82 3.99
N ALA A 297 13.92 14.00 4.62
CA ALA A 297 15.11 14.61 5.20
C ALA A 297 15.72 13.75 6.32
N VAL A 298 14.88 13.16 7.18
CA VAL A 298 15.30 12.28 8.28
C VAL A 298 15.91 10.98 7.75
N ARG A 299 15.37 10.43 6.67
CA ARG A 299 15.93 9.24 6.00
C ARG A 299 17.34 9.51 5.45
N LEU A 300 17.57 10.69 4.90
CA LEU A 300 18.90 11.11 4.43
C LEU A 300 19.86 11.40 5.58
N ASN A 301 19.40 12.10 6.61
CA ASN A 301 20.21 12.42 7.78
C ASN A 301 19.40 12.34 9.08
N ASN A 302 19.56 11.21 9.78
CA ASN A 302 18.90 10.94 11.06
C ASN A 302 19.59 11.57 12.28
N LYS A 303 20.71 12.29 12.10
CA LYS A 303 21.48 12.90 13.19
C LYS A 303 21.11 14.35 13.44
N LEU A 304 20.23 14.95 12.63
CA LEU A 304 19.89 16.36 12.72
C LEU A 304 18.64 16.58 13.60
N PRO A 305 18.77 17.07 14.85
CA PRO A 305 17.64 17.21 15.78
C PRO A 305 16.56 18.20 15.31
N LEU A 306 16.95 19.20 14.50
CA LEU A 306 16.03 20.20 13.95
C LEU A 306 14.94 19.59 13.06
N LEU A 307 15.24 18.49 12.35
CA LEU A 307 14.27 17.82 11.49
C LEU A 307 13.14 17.19 12.30
N TYR A 308 13.50 16.42 13.33
CA TYR A 308 12.54 15.83 14.27
C TYR A 308 11.74 16.90 14.98
N LEU A 309 12.41 17.98 15.41
CA LEU A 309 11.75 19.09 16.08
C LEU A 309 10.67 19.69 15.17
N ASN A 310 11.00 20.04 13.92
CA ASN A 310 10.05 20.62 12.96
C ASN A 310 8.95 19.63 12.54
N ARG A 311 9.26 18.34 12.42
CA ARG A 311 8.26 17.29 12.19
C ARG A 311 7.28 17.16 13.35
N ALA A 312 7.75 17.22 14.61
CA ALA A 312 6.90 17.24 15.79
C ALA A 312 5.92 18.43 15.80
N ALA A 313 6.36 19.62 15.36
CA ALA A 313 5.47 20.77 15.23
C ALA A 313 4.36 20.54 14.19
N CYS A 314 4.67 19.90 13.07
CA CYS A 314 3.66 19.50 12.09
C CYS A 314 2.67 18.48 12.69
N HIS A 315 3.18 17.50 13.43
CA HIS A 315 2.35 16.49 14.09
C HIS A 315 1.42 17.08 15.15
N LEU A 316 1.87 18.06 15.94
CA LEU A 316 1.01 18.81 16.85
C LEU A 316 -0.14 19.52 16.10
N LYS A 317 0.15 20.15 14.96
CA LYS A 317 -0.89 20.82 14.14
C LYS A 317 -1.89 19.83 13.52
N LEU A 318 -1.43 18.62 13.21
CA LEU A 318 -2.27 17.54 12.69
C LEU A 318 -2.96 16.70 13.78
N ARG A 319 -2.78 17.02 15.07
CA ARG A 319 -3.23 16.23 16.23
C ARG A 319 -2.71 14.78 16.26
N ASN A 320 -1.56 14.53 15.65
CA ASN A 320 -0.85 13.24 15.74
C ASN A 320 0.04 13.22 17.00
N LEU A 321 -0.59 13.20 18.18
CA LEU A 321 0.07 13.51 19.46
C LEU A 321 1.16 12.49 19.84
N HIS A 322 0.91 11.20 19.67
CA HIS A 322 1.92 10.15 19.95
C HIS A 322 3.19 10.32 19.10
N LYS A 323 3.02 10.61 17.80
CA LYS A 323 4.17 10.85 16.89
C LYS A 323 4.92 12.13 17.27
N ALA A 324 4.21 13.17 17.72
CA ALA A 324 4.86 14.38 18.21
C ALA A 324 5.71 14.14 19.47
N ILE A 325 5.26 13.25 20.37
CA ILE A 325 6.01 12.86 21.57
C ILE A 325 7.26 12.07 21.19
N GLU A 326 7.13 11.10 20.28
CA GLU A 326 8.23 10.29 19.78
C GLU A 326 9.31 11.17 19.13
N ASP A 327 8.91 12.06 18.22
CA ASP A 327 9.84 12.98 17.54
C ASP A 327 10.52 13.95 18.50
N SER A 328 9.77 14.50 19.46
CA SER A 328 10.33 15.43 20.45
C SER A 328 11.30 14.72 21.39
N SER A 329 11.02 13.46 21.75
CA SER A 329 11.92 12.64 22.56
C SER A 329 13.19 12.28 21.79
N LYS A 330 13.07 11.90 20.51
CA LYS A 330 14.24 11.66 19.65
C LYS A 330 15.09 12.92 19.47
N ALA A 331 14.47 14.08 19.32
CA ALA A 331 15.19 15.35 19.26
C ALA A 331 15.97 15.60 20.56
N LEU A 332 15.40 15.35 21.74
CA LEU A 332 16.08 15.50 23.02
C LEU A 332 17.26 14.53 23.19
N GLU A 333 17.11 13.27 22.75
CA GLU A 333 18.23 12.31 22.73
C GLU A 333 19.41 12.83 21.90
N LEU A 334 19.13 13.35 20.70
CA LEU A 334 20.16 13.90 19.81
C LEU A 334 20.75 15.23 20.30
N LEU A 335 20.05 15.94 21.17
CA LEU A 335 20.51 17.20 21.79
C LEU A 335 21.33 16.97 23.06
N THR A 336 21.74 15.73 23.33
CA THR A 336 22.65 15.36 24.42
C THR A 336 24.09 15.27 23.89
N PRO A 337 25.09 15.93 24.50
CA PRO A 337 25.05 16.66 25.77
C PRO A 337 24.39 18.05 25.70
N PRO A 338 23.91 18.60 26.83
CA PRO A 338 23.37 19.95 26.90
C PRO A 338 24.48 20.99 26.70
N VAL A 339 24.37 21.80 25.66
CA VAL A 339 25.35 22.84 25.29
C VAL A 339 24.61 24.18 25.10
N PRO A 340 25.22 25.34 25.40
CA PRO A 340 24.55 26.64 25.22
C PRO A 340 23.99 26.86 23.81
N ALA A 341 24.70 26.40 22.78
CA ALA A 341 24.26 26.51 21.38
C ALA A 341 22.94 25.77 21.09
N ASN A 342 22.59 24.75 21.89
CA ASN A 342 21.41 23.91 21.67
C ASN A 342 20.28 24.16 22.68
N GLU A 343 20.43 25.13 23.60
CA GLU A 343 19.43 25.53 24.60
C GLU A 343 18.06 25.80 23.98
N ASN A 344 18.00 26.66 22.97
CA ASN A 344 16.75 27.00 22.29
C ASN A 344 16.06 25.79 21.64
N ALA A 345 16.84 24.84 21.12
CA ALA A 345 16.28 23.62 20.53
C ALA A 345 15.72 22.68 21.60
N ARG A 346 16.43 22.55 22.74
CA ARG A 346 15.99 21.75 23.89
C ARG A 346 14.69 22.30 24.50
N VAL A 347 14.62 23.63 24.73
CA VAL A 347 13.40 24.30 25.21
C VAL A 347 12.22 24.01 24.27
N LYS A 348 12.40 24.18 22.96
CA LYS A 348 11.36 23.87 21.97
C LYS A 348 10.93 22.41 21.99
N ALA A 349 11.86 21.47 22.18
CA ALA A 349 11.54 20.04 22.24
C ALA A 349 10.72 19.70 23.49
N TYR A 350 11.13 20.19 24.67
CA TYR A 350 10.35 20.05 25.90
C TYR A 350 8.96 20.66 25.79
N VAL A 351 8.84 21.90 25.28
CA VAL A 351 7.53 22.55 25.11
C VAL A 351 6.63 21.78 24.15
N ARG A 352 7.16 21.27 23.02
CA ARG A 352 6.37 20.49 22.05
C ARG A 352 5.91 19.16 22.62
N ARG A 353 6.78 18.46 23.36
CA ARG A 353 6.44 17.21 24.03
C ARG A 353 5.42 17.43 25.16
N GLY A 354 5.63 18.44 26.00
CA GLY A 354 4.70 18.83 27.06
C GLY A 354 3.33 19.26 26.51
N THR A 355 3.30 19.99 25.40
CA THR A 355 2.05 20.34 24.69
C THR A 355 1.31 19.09 24.22
N ALA A 356 2.03 18.11 23.64
CA ALA A 356 1.43 16.86 23.19
C ALA A 356 0.87 16.04 24.35
N PHE A 357 1.58 15.97 25.48
CA PHE A 357 1.11 15.31 26.69
C PHE A 357 -0.16 15.98 27.25
N CYS A 358 -0.18 17.31 27.33
CA CYS A 358 -1.37 18.04 27.78
C CYS A 358 -2.58 17.83 26.86
N GLN A 359 -2.36 17.72 25.55
CA GLN A 359 -3.44 17.39 24.59
C GLN A 359 -3.91 15.93 24.67
N LEU A 360 -3.11 15.04 25.26
CA LEU A 360 -3.47 13.67 25.62
C LEU A 360 -4.03 13.56 27.05
N GLU A 361 -4.27 14.68 27.73
CA GLU A 361 -4.73 14.74 29.13
C GLU A 361 -3.73 14.18 30.16
N LEU A 362 -2.48 13.98 29.75
CA LEU A 362 -1.35 13.59 30.60
C LEU A 362 -0.68 14.83 31.18
N TYR A 363 -1.41 15.54 32.06
CA TYR A 363 -1.00 16.85 32.55
C TYR A 363 0.22 16.82 33.47
N VAL A 364 0.44 15.72 34.21
CA VAL A 364 1.58 15.59 35.13
C VAL A 364 2.89 15.51 34.35
N GLU A 365 2.95 14.66 33.33
CA GLU A 365 4.07 14.51 32.41
C GLU A 365 4.28 15.78 31.60
N GLY A 366 3.18 16.41 31.16
CA GLY A 366 3.22 17.72 30.52
C GLY A 366 3.89 18.78 31.39
N LEU A 367 3.46 18.90 32.66
CA LEU A 367 4.01 19.88 33.60
C LEU A 367 5.51 19.66 33.83
N GLN A 368 5.97 18.41 33.96
CA GLN A 368 7.39 18.09 34.10
C GLN A 368 8.23 18.60 32.93
N ASP A 369 7.73 18.46 31.70
CA ASP A 369 8.40 18.97 30.50
C ASP A 369 8.41 20.50 30.46
N TYR A 370 7.30 21.17 30.85
CA TYR A 370 7.26 22.62 30.96
C TYR A 370 8.21 23.17 32.04
N GLU A 371 8.31 22.49 33.19
CA GLU A 371 9.28 22.83 34.24
C GLU A 371 10.73 22.61 33.79
N ALA A 372 11.00 21.53 33.04
CA ALA A 372 12.31 21.31 32.44
C ALA A 372 12.65 22.42 31.42
N ALA A 373 11.68 22.89 30.64
CA ALA A 373 11.85 24.02 29.74
C ALA A 373 12.15 25.33 30.50
N LEU A 374 11.43 25.61 31.60
CA LEU A 374 11.66 26.79 32.45
C LEU A 374 13.01 26.77 33.16
N LYS A 375 13.54 25.59 33.51
CA LYS A 375 14.91 25.47 34.05
C LYS A 375 15.98 25.91 33.04
N ILE A 376 15.71 25.77 31.73
CA ILE A 376 16.65 26.17 30.67
C ILE A 376 16.43 27.63 30.27
N ASP A 377 15.18 28.07 30.12
CA ASP A 377 14.83 29.47 29.81
C ASP A 377 13.83 30.05 30.85
N PRO A 378 14.34 30.51 32.01
CA PRO A 378 13.49 31.04 33.07
C PRO A 378 12.81 32.37 32.74
N LYS A 379 13.26 33.08 31.69
CA LYS A 379 12.74 34.42 31.35
C LYS A 379 11.48 34.34 30.49
N ASN A 380 11.10 33.14 30.05
CA ASN A 380 10.03 32.95 29.10
C ASN A 380 8.64 32.96 29.76
N LYS A 381 8.03 34.14 29.79
CA LYS A 381 6.69 34.36 30.36
C LYS A 381 5.60 33.51 29.70
N THR A 382 5.76 33.05 28.45
CA THR A 382 4.71 32.23 27.81
C THR A 382 4.72 30.82 28.38
N ILE A 383 5.91 30.23 28.55
CA ILE A 383 6.09 28.90 29.14
C ILE A 383 5.63 28.91 30.61
N GLU A 384 5.93 29.99 31.34
CA GLU A 384 5.51 30.17 32.73
C GLU A 384 3.98 30.17 32.85
N LYS A 385 3.29 30.99 32.05
CA LYS A 385 1.81 31.05 32.02
C LYS A 385 1.20 29.70 31.64
N ASP A 386 1.78 28.99 30.67
CA ASP A 386 1.26 27.69 30.26
C ASP A 386 1.47 26.64 31.36
N ALA A 387 2.60 26.65 32.06
CA ALA A 387 2.84 25.81 33.23
C ALA A 387 1.86 26.11 34.38
N GLU A 388 1.57 27.39 34.64
CA GLU A 388 0.55 27.80 35.63
C GLU A 388 -0.84 27.30 35.28
N LYS A 389 -1.27 27.43 34.02
CA LYS A 389 -2.56 26.88 33.56
C LYS A 389 -2.64 25.37 33.80
N ILE A 390 -1.57 24.63 33.48
CA ILE A 390 -1.51 23.18 33.71
C ILE A 390 -1.59 22.87 35.21
N ARG A 391 -0.89 23.64 36.07
CA ARG A 391 -0.99 23.51 37.54
C ARG A 391 -2.43 23.73 38.04
N HIS A 392 -3.09 24.78 37.56
CA HIS A 392 -4.48 25.07 37.92
C HIS A 392 -5.45 23.98 37.48
N LEU A 393 -5.20 23.37 36.31
CA LEU A 393 -5.98 22.26 35.79
C LEU A 393 -5.81 21.00 36.64
N ILE A 394 -4.57 20.67 37.03
CA ILE A 394 -4.28 19.53 37.93
C ILE A 394 -4.92 19.74 39.31
N GLN A 395 -4.91 20.98 39.81
CA GLN A 395 -5.54 21.33 41.10
C GLN A 395 -7.07 21.43 41.02
N GLY A 396 -7.68 21.30 39.84
CA GLY A 396 -9.13 21.39 39.65
C GLY A 396 -9.73 22.78 39.84
N THR A 397 -8.89 23.83 39.80
CA THR A 397 -9.30 25.23 40.04
C THR A 397 -9.81 25.96 38.81
N MET A 398 -9.74 25.35 37.62
CA MET A 398 -10.31 25.91 36.39
C MET A 398 -11.80 25.56 36.34
N GLN A 399 -12.66 26.48 36.78
CA GLN A 399 -14.08 26.45 36.44
C GLN A 399 -14.22 26.87 34.96
N ASP A 400 -14.70 25.94 34.13
CA ASP A 400 -15.08 26.22 32.75
C ASP A 400 -16.04 27.41 32.71
N SER A 401 -15.61 28.48 32.04
CA SER A 401 -16.39 29.71 31.80
C SER A 401 -16.94 29.73 30.38
#